data_AF-A0A086J567-F1
#
_entry.id   AF-A0A086J567-F1
#
_cell.length_a   1.000
_cell.length_b   1.000
_cell.length_c   1.000
_cell.angle_alpha   90.00
_cell.angle_beta   90.00
_cell.angle_gamma   90.00
#
_symmetry.space_group_name_H-M   'P 1'
#
loop_
_entity.id
_entity.type
_entity.pdbx_description
1 polymer ?
#
loop_
_entity_poly.entity_id
_entity_poly.type
_entity_poly.pdbx_seq_one_letter_code
_entity_poly.pdbx_strand_id
1 'polypeptide(L)'
;MQDMREISLGLPSSQSLEVGDKVVVDRIYTGTVKYIGRVGTKKHNCLGIELDTANGDNNGSRAGRVYFQCRPRHGVFKEYRDVKKYRPLEYNQTGIINTTEIEEVPNSNAVSELLDDNVQIQRMLEELRKENKNLKEEVQREKKRVSLLEDEIKLRRERERILSTTSDRSGIVSIISEIISKIKEKIETEHQIFNINKL
;
A
#
# COMPACT_ATOMS: atom_id res chain seq x y z
N MET A 1 -47.51 -23.49 6.85
CA MET A 1 -46.54 -22.54 6.26
C MET A 1 -46.96 -21.17 6.74
N GLN A 2 -46.28 -20.61 7.73
CA GLN A 2 -46.61 -19.28 8.27
C GLN A 2 -45.72 -18.25 7.60
N ASP A 3 -46.37 -17.19 7.13
CA ASP A 3 -45.86 -16.12 6.29
C ASP A 3 -44.67 -15.38 6.89
N MET A 4 -43.64 -15.23 6.05
CA MET A 4 -42.63 -14.18 6.15
C MET A 4 -43.28 -12.84 5.80
N ARG A 5 -43.53 -11.98 6.79
CA ARG A 5 -43.57 -10.51 6.63
C ARG A 5 -43.61 -9.84 8.01
N GLU A 6 -42.84 -8.75 8.13
CA GLU A 6 -42.74 -7.81 9.25
C GLU A 6 -41.94 -8.23 10.50
N ILE A 7 -40.61 -8.08 10.39
CA ILE A 7 -39.82 -7.51 11.51
C ILE A 7 -39.42 -6.11 11.07
N SER A 8 -40.39 -5.19 11.07
CA SER A 8 -40.11 -3.76 10.96
C SER A 8 -39.58 -3.29 12.32
N LEU A 9 -38.26 -3.31 12.48
CA LEU A 9 -37.58 -2.49 13.49
C LEU A 9 -37.92 -1.05 13.12
N GLY A 10 -38.85 -0.42 13.85
CA GLY A 10 -39.46 0.89 13.56
C GLY A 10 -38.46 2.05 13.39
N LEU A 11 -37.76 2.04 12.27
CA LEU A 11 -36.95 3.13 11.75
C LEU A 11 -37.75 3.76 10.59
N PRO A 12 -37.81 5.10 10.51
CA PRO A 12 -38.50 5.78 9.42
C PRO A 12 -37.95 5.33 8.06
N SER A 13 -38.85 5.16 7.09
CA SER A 13 -38.62 4.53 5.78
C SER A 13 -37.49 5.14 4.94
N SER A 14 -37.01 6.34 5.27
CA SER A 14 -35.87 7.01 4.63
C SER A 14 -34.49 6.61 5.19
N GLN A 15 -34.42 5.75 6.21
CA GLN A 15 -33.19 5.31 6.89
C GLN A 15 -32.99 3.78 6.94
N SER A 16 -33.82 3.01 6.24
CA SER A 16 -33.64 1.56 6.18
C SER A 16 -32.43 1.18 5.31
N LEU A 17 -31.58 0.29 5.82
CA LEU A 17 -30.45 -0.29 5.10
C LEU A 17 -30.80 -1.69 4.65
N GLU A 18 -30.45 -2.01 3.41
CA GLU A 18 -30.70 -3.31 2.79
C GLU A 18 -29.41 -3.99 2.34
N VAL A 19 -29.45 -5.31 2.14
CA VAL A 19 -28.34 -6.03 1.52
C VAL A 19 -28.14 -5.49 0.09
N GLY A 20 -26.90 -5.15 -0.25
CA GLY A 20 -26.54 -4.52 -1.51
C GLY A 20 -26.32 -3.01 -1.40
N ASP A 21 -26.85 -2.34 -0.37
CA ASP A 21 -26.63 -0.91 -0.18
C ASP A 21 -25.14 -0.59 -0.02
N LYS A 22 -24.69 0.48 -0.69
CA LYS A 22 -23.41 1.13 -0.40
C LYS A 22 -23.54 1.97 0.86
N VAL A 23 -22.54 1.86 1.73
CA VAL A 23 -22.56 2.45 3.06
C VAL A 23 -21.19 3.02 3.44
N VAL A 24 -21.21 4.00 4.34
CA VAL A 24 -20.05 4.48 5.08
C VAL A 24 -20.08 3.83 6.47
N VAL A 25 -18.95 3.28 6.89
CA VAL A 25 -18.72 2.59 8.16
C VAL A 25 -17.71 3.36 8.99
N ASP A 26 -18.04 3.62 10.26
CA ASP A 26 -17.22 4.41 11.19
C ASP A 26 -16.81 5.78 10.61
N ARG A 27 -17.63 6.34 9.71
CA ARG A 27 -17.40 7.61 8.98
C ARG A 27 -16.20 7.64 8.04
N ILE A 28 -15.41 6.56 7.97
CA ILE A 28 -14.12 6.53 7.26
C ILE A 28 -14.19 5.57 6.07
N TYR A 29 -14.69 4.36 6.30
CA TYR A 29 -14.58 3.29 5.33
C TYR A 29 -15.84 3.19 4.50
N THR A 30 -15.72 2.94 3.21
CA THR A 30 -16.87 2.58 2.36
C THR A 30 -16.96 1.08 2.19
N GLY A 31 -18.18 0.59 2.01
CA GLY A 31 -18.43 -0.83 1.80
C GLY A 31 -19.83 -1.12 1.31
N THR A 32 -20.13 -2.40 1.13
CA THR A 32 -21.44 -2.90 0.73
C THR A 32 -22.00 -3.80 1.81
N VAL A 33 -23.27 -3.59 2.18
CA VAL A 33 -23.99 -4.48 3.10
C VAL A 33 -24.17 -5.85 2.42
N LYS A 34 -23.69 -6.91 3.08
CA LYS A 34 -23.79 -8.30 2.61
C LYS A 34 -24.69 -9.17 3.46
N TYR A 35 -24.95 -8.76 4.70
CA TYR A 35 -25.74 -9.53 5.63
C TYR A 35 -26.45 -8.60 6.62
N ILE A 36 -27.69 -8.93 6.96
CA ILE A 36 -28.45 -8.25 8.02
C ILE A 36 -29.04 -9.33 8.91
N GLY A 37 -28.66 -9.33 10.19
CA GLY A 37 -29.22 -10.28 11.15
C GLY A 37 -28.35 -10.52 12.36
N ARG A 38 -28.71 -11.52 13.15
CA ARG A 38 -28.00 -11.89 14.38
C ARG A 38 -26.67 -12.58 14.05
N VAL A 39 -25.60 -12.26 14.79
CA VAL A 39 -24.25 -12.81 14.59
C VAL A 39 -23.72 -13.35 15.92
N GLY A 40 -23.29 -14.62 15.93
CA GLY A 40 -22.89 -15.34 17.14
C GLY A 40 -23.97 -15.28 18.23
N THR A 41 -23.55 -14.93 19.44
CA THR A 41 -24.41 -14.78 20.62
C THR A 41 -24.89 -13.35 20.85
N LYS A 42 -24.68 -12.42 19.90
CA LYS A 42 -25.09 -11.02 20.07
C LYS A 42 -26.59 -10.89 20.36
N LYS A 43 -26.96 -9.94 21.22
CA LYS A 43 -28.37 -9.70 21.60
C LYS A 43 -29.18 -9.02 20.48
N HIS A 44 -28.53 -8.21 19.64
CA HIS A 44 -29.17 -7.43 18.58
C HIS A 44 -28.65 -7.80 17.19
N ASN A 45 -29.45 -7.49 16.16
CA ASN A 45 -29.06 -7.62 14.77
C ASN A 45 -27.86 -6.72 14.45
N CYS A 46 -27.02 -7.20 13.53
CA CYS A 46 -25.85 -6.49 13.04
C CYS A 46 -25.85 -6.49 11.52
N LEU A 47 -25.12 -5.53 10.96
CA LEU A 47 -24.83 -5.44 9.55
C LEU A 47 -23.48 -6.13 9.30
N GLY A 48 -23.47 -7.15 8.45
CA GLY A 48 -22.25 -7.70 7.86
C GLY A 48 -21.92 -6.93 6.59
N ILE A 49 -20.73 -6.34 6.54
CA ILE A 49 -20.34 -5.40 5.48
C ILE A 49 -19.02 -5.87 4.88
N GLU A 50 -18.95 -5.91 3.55
CA GLU A 50 -17.70 -6.03 2.81
C GLU A 50 -17.16 -4.62 2.55
N LEU A 51 -16.04 -4.28 3.17
CA LEU A 51 -15.32 -3.03 2.96
C LEU A 51 -14.62 -3.03 1.60
N ASP A 52 -14.54 -1.86 0.97
CA ASP A 52 -13.86 -1.69 -0.31
C ASP A 52 -12.33 -1.86 -0.17
N THR A 53 -11.77 -1.56 1.01
CA THR A 53 -10.35 -1.72 1.36
C THR A 53 -10.11 -2.82 2.41
N ALA A 54 -8.87 -3.31 2.50
CA ALA A 54 -8.46 -4.41 3.39
C ALA A 54 -8.30 -3.99 4.87
N ASN A 55 -9.31 -3.31 5.42
CA ASN A 55 -9.34 -2.74 6.78
C ASN A 55 -10.34 -3.46 7.71
N GLY A 56 -10.89 -4.59 7.28
CA GLY A 56 -11.83 -5.39 8.04
C GLY A 56 -11.16 -6.46 8.91
N ASP A 57 -11.95 -7.02 9.82
CA ASP A 57 -11.50 -7.98 10.84
C ASP A 57 -11.62 -9.44 10.38
N ASN A 58 -12.41 -9.69 9.35
CA ASN A 58 -12.77 -11.05 8.93
C ASN A 58 -12.96 -11.18 7.42
N ASN A 59 -13.34 -12.37 6.98
CA ASN A 59 -13.67 -12.73 5.59
C ASN A 59 -15.17 -13.04 5.42
N GLY A 60 -16.01 -12.49 6.29
CA GLY A 60 -17.46 -12.74 6.35
C GLY A 60 -17.87 -13.90 7.26
N SER A 61 -16.91 -14.49 7.99
CA SER A 61 -17.15 -15.50 9.02
C SER A 61 -16.91 -14.97 10.44
N ARG A 62 -17.61 -15.53 11.43
CA ARG A 62 -17.40 -15.27 12.86
C ARG A 62 -17.59 -16.56 13.64
N ALA A 63 -16.61 -16.90 14.49
CA ALA A 63 -16.66 -18.08 15.36
C ALA A 63 -17.00 -19.38 14.60
N GLY A 64 -16.37 -19.60 13.44
CA GLY A 64 -16.56 -20.80 12.61
C GLY A 64 -17.82 -20.81 11.75
N ARG A 65 -18.73 -19.85 11.91
CA ARG A 65 -19.93 -19.72 11.06
C ARG A 65 -19.73 -18.65 9.99
N VAL A 66 -20.07 -19.00 8.75
CA VAL A 66 -20.06 -18.07 7.61
C VAL A 66 -21.41 -17.35 7.52
N TYR A 67 -21.37 -16.03 7.39
CA TYR A 67 -22.55 -15.17 7.25
C TYR A 67 -22.63 -14.54 5.85
N PHE A 68 -21.47 -14.16 5.33
CA PHE A 68 -21.27 -13.71 3.95
C PHE A 68 -19.86 -14.10 3.50
N GLN A 69 -19.56 -13.90 2.22
CA GLN A 69 -18.23 -14.14 1.68
C GLN A 69 -17.62 -12.82 1.20
N CYS A 70 -16.37 -12.56 1.56
CA CYS A 70 -15.58 -11.46 1.04
C CYS A 70 -14.08 -11.82 1.07
N ARG A 71 -13.24 -10.94 0.52
CA ARG A 71 -11.78 -11.09 0.59
C ARG A 71 -11.27 -11.09 2.04
N PRO A 72 -10.12 -11.73 2.33
CA PRO A 72 -9.50 -11.68 3.65
C PRO A 72 -9.28 -10.24 4.11
N ARG A 73 -9.67 -9.91 5.35
CA ARG A 73 -9.60 -8.55 5.91
C ARG A 73 -10.49 -7.52 5.23
N HIS A 74 -11.57 -7.92 4.58
CA HIS A 74 -12.57 -6.98 4.07
C HIS A 74 -13.89 -7.01 4.86
N GLY A 75 -14.15 -8.05 5.65
CA GLY A 75 -15.41 -8.22 6.35
C GLY A 75 -15.43 -7.52 7.71
N VAL A 76 -16.52 -6.83 8.04
CA VAL A 76 -16.81 -6.29 9.38
C VAL A 76 -18.25 -6.57 9.80
N PHE A 77 -18.51 -6.57 11.11
CA PHE A 77 -19.85 -6.66 11.68
C PHE A 77 -20.14 -5.46 12.57
N LYS A 78 -21.08 -4.60 12.17
CA LYS A 78 -21.36 -3.31 12.84
C LYS A 78 -22.81 -3.17 13.27
N GLU A 79 -23.05 -2.29 14.23
CA GLU A 79 -24.41 -1.89 14.61
C GLU A 79 -24.91 -0.81 13.63
N TYR A 80 -26.24 -0.68 13.49
CA TYR A 80 -26.84 0.28 12.56
C TYR A 80 -26.35 1.72 12.80
N ARG A 81 -26.09 2.10 14.05
CA ARG A 81 -25.62 3.45 14.41
C ARG A 81 -24.23 3.80 13.84
N ASP A 82 -23.41 2.79 13.54
CA ASP A 82 -22.04 2.97 13.04
C ASP A 82 -22.00 2.99 11.50
N VAL A 83 -23.17 2.92 10.84
CA VAL A 83 -23.30 2.71 9.40
C VAL A 83 -24.30 3.70 8.83
N LYS A 84 -23.87 4.49 7.84
CA LYS A 84 -24.73 5.45 7.13
C LYS A 84 -24.81 5.06 5.66
N LYS A 85 -25.97 5.28 5.02
CA LYS A 85 -26.11 5.05 3.57
C LYS A 85 -25.15 5.97 2.82
N TYR A 86 -24.34 5.40 1.93
CA TYR A 86 -23.41 6.16 1.12
C TYR A 86 -24.21 6.99 0.10
N ARG A 87 -24.05 8.31 0.16
CA ARG A 87 -24.56 9.23 -0.84
C ARG A 87 -23.33 9.89 -1.48
N PRO A 88 -23.07 9.68 -2.77
CA PRO A 88 -22.06 10.46 -3.48
C PRO A 88 -22.43 11.93 -3.33
N LEU A 89 -21.48 12.76 -2.86
CA LEU A 89 -21.62 14.19 -3.03
C LEU A 89 -21.45 14.46 -4.53
N GLU A 90 -22.54 14.79 -5.22
CA GLU A 90 -22.44 15.39 -6.53
C GLU A 90 -21.79 16.78 -6.34
N TYR A 91 -20.47 16.85 -6.50
CA TYR A 91 -19.77 18.12 -6.48
C TYR A 91 -20.02 18.80 -7.82
N ASN A 92 -21.03 19.65 -7.87
CA ASN A 92 -21.23 20.60 -8.97
C ASN A 92 -19.98 21.48 -9.06
N GLN A 93 -19.16 21.23 -10.09
CA GLN A 93 -17.89 21.90 -10.40
C GLN A 93 -17.98 23.43 -10.59
N THR A 94 -19.13 24.07 -10.38
CA THR A 94 -19.35 25.48 -10.70
C THR A 94 -19.06 26.46 -9.58
N GLY A 95 -18.86 26.04 -8.33
CA GLY A 95 -18.50 26.98 -7.24
C GLY A 95 -19.52 28.11 -7.00
N ILE A 96 -20.76 27.95 -7.49
CA ILE A 96 -21.88 28.85 -7.24
C ILE A 96 -23.00 27.99 -6.66
N ILE A 97 -23.26 28.19 -5.37
CA ILE A 97 -24.51 27.72 -4.75
C ILE A 97 -25.54 28.78 -5.12
N ASN A 98 -26.52 28.45 -5.97
CA ASN A 98 -27.67 29.32 -6.16
C ASN A 98 -28.43 29.33 -4.82
N THR A 99 -28.29 30.39 -4.04
CA THR A 99 -28.83 30.54 -2.68
C THR A 99 -30.36 30.71 -2.61
N THR A 100 -31.09 30.33 -3.65
CA THR A 100 -32.54 30.51 -3.73
C THR A 100 -33.35 29.29 -3.33
N GLU A 101 -32.71 28.13 -3.12
CA GLU A 101 -33.33 26.94 -2.54
C GLU A 101 -32.54 26.52 -1.30
N ILE A 102 -32.76 27.24 -0.19
CA ILE A 102 -32.39 26.71 1.12
C ILE A 102 -33.44 25.64 1.43
N GLU A 103 -33.18 24.39 1.06
CA GLU A 103 -33.73 23.25 1.79
C GLU A 103 -33.40 23.47 3.27
N GLU A 104 -34.40 23.30 4.15
CA GLU A 104 -34.34 23.61 5.57
C GLU A 104 -32.94 23.37 6.17
N VAL A 105 -32.37 24.41 6.79
CA VAL A 105 -31.08 24.33 7.47
C VAL A 105 -31.08 23.08 8.35
N PRO A 106 -30.10 22.16 8.18
CA PRO A 106 -30.04 20.96 9.00
C PRO A 106 -30.15 21.34 10.47
N ASN A 107 -31.06 20.69 11.21
CA ASN A 107 -31.25 20.88 12.65
C ASN A 107 -29.88 21.01 13.36
N SER A 108 -29.76 21.86 14.38
CA SER A 108 -28.47 22.19 15.03
C SER A 108 -27.66 20.96 15.45
N ASN A 109 -28.34 19.85 15.78
CA ASN A 109 -27.73 18.56 16.07
C ASN A 109 -26.93 17.97 14.88
N ALA A 110 -27.45 18.08 13.65
CA ALA A 110 -26.76 17.62 12.44
C ALA A 110 -25.56 18.50 12.09
N VAL A 111 -25.64 19.80 12.37
CA VAL A 111 -24.51 20.74 12.19
C VAL A 111 -23.37 20.41 13.17
N SER A 112 -23.69 20.11 14.43
CA SER A 112 -22.70 19.70 15.42
C SER A 112 -22.01 18.40 15.03
N GLU A 113 -22.77 17.41 14.56
CA GLU A 113 -22.21 16.12 14.12
C GLU A 113 -21.29 16.28 12.89
N LEU A 114 -21.66 17.12 11.93
CA LEU A 114 -20.81 17.44 10.78
C LEU A 114 -19.53 18.17 11.19
N LEU A 115 -19.60 19.01 12.21
CA LEU A 115 -18.42 19.70 12.73
C LEU A 115 -17.44 18.72 13.38
N ASP A 116 -17.95 17.75 14.16
CA ASP A 116 -17.14 16.68 14.75
C ASP A 116 -16.45 15.83 13.68
N ASP A 117 -17.19 15.50 12.61
CA ASP A 117 -16.65 14.75 11.47
C ASP A 117 -15.54 15.51 10.77
N ASN A 118 -15.73 16.80 10.54
CA ASN A 118 -14.72 17.66 9.94
C ASN A 118 -13.46 17.72 10.80
N VAL A 119 -13.58 17.81 12.13
CA VAL A 119 -12.43 17.80 13.04
C VAL A 119 -11.70 16.45 12.98
N GLN A 120 -12.44 15.34 12.95
CA GLN A 120 -11.85 14.00 12.83
C GLN A 120 -11.10 13.82 11.50
N ILE A 121 -11.70 14.25 10.38
CA ILE A 121 -11.08 14.20 9.05
C ILE A 121 -9.77 15.01 9.05
N GLN A 122 -9.75 16.20 9.64
CA GLN A 122 -8.54 17.02 9.72
C GLN A 122 -7.43 16.34 10.52
N ARG A 123 -7.75 15.69 11.65
CA ARG A 123 -6.78 14.93 12.44
C ARG A 123 -6.20 13.76 11.66
N MET A 124 -7.05 12.97 11.01
CA MET A 124 -6.63 11.84 10.18
C MET A 124 -5.75 12.29 9.01
N LEU A 125 -6.10 13.41 8.35
CA LEU A 125 -5.32 13.96 7.26
C LEU A 125 -3.91 14.35 7.72
N GLU A 126 -3.77 14.90 8.92
CA GLU A 126 -2.48 15.28 9.48
C GLU A 126 -1.63 14.07 9.88
N GLU A 127 -2.24 13.03 10.47
CA GLU A 127 -1.57 11.75 10.74
C GLU A 127 -1.06 11.11 9.46
N LEU A 128 -1.90 11.05 8.42
CA LEU A 128 -1.53 10.50 7.12
C LEU A 128 -0.41 11.30 6.45
N ARG A 129 -0.41 12.62 6.58
CA ARG A 129 0.70 13.48 6.10
C ARG A 129 2.01 13.17 6.82
N LYS A 130 1.96 12.97 8.14
CA LYS A 130 3.14 12.62 8.95
C LYS A 130 3.69 11.25 8.57
N GLU A 131 2.82 10.26 8.41
CA GLU A 131 3.22 8.92 7.98
C GLU A 131 3.87 8.94 6.59
N ASN A 132 3.26 9.64 5.63
CA ASN A 132 3.81 9.78 4.28
C ASN A 132 5.19 10.46 4.28
N LYS A 133 5.41 11.45 5.15
CA LYS A 133 6.73 12.07 5.32
C LYS A 133 7.76 11.05 5.83
N ASN A 134 7.42 10.28 6.86
CA ASN A 134 8.31 9.26 7.42
C ASN A 134 8.66 8.17 6.40
N LEU A 135 7.67 7.67 5.66
CA LEU A 135 7.86 6.68 4.60
C LEU A 135 8.77 7.21 3.50
N LYS A 136 8.63 8.48 3.11
CA LYS A 136 9.49 9.11 2.11
C LYS A 136 10.95 9.18 2.56
N GLU A 137 11.19 9.48 3.84
CA GLU A 137 12.53 9.47 4.42
C GLU A 137 13.12 8.06 4.49
N GLU A 138 12.31 7.06 4.83
CA GLU A 138 12.73 5.66 4.87
C GLU A 138 13.10 5.11 3.49
N VAL A 139 12.27 5.37 2.48
CA VAL A 139 12.58 5.03 1.08
C VAL A 139 13.89 5.68 0.64
N GLN A 140 14.16 6.92 1.04
CA GLN A 140 15.41 7.58 0.70
C GLN A 140 16.63 6.95 1.39
N ARG A 141 16.48 6.50 2.64
CA ARG A 141 17.53 5.74 3.34
C ARG A 141 17.81 4.41 2.64
N GLU A 142 16.77 3.69 2.25
CA GLU A 142 16.93 2.38 1.62
C GLU A 142 17.55 2.50 0.22
N LYS A 143 17.17 3.52 -0.56
CA LYS A 143 17.84 3.84 -1.83
C LYS A 143 19.34 4.03 -1.69
N LYS A 144 19.79 4.73 -0.63
CA LYS A 144 21.23 4.89 -0.35
C LYS A 144 21.89 3.57 0.00
N ARG A 145 21.24 2.71 0.80
CA ARG A 145 21.77 1.39 1.16
C ARG A 145 21.91 0.49 -0.06
N VAL A 146 20.90 0.46 -0.94
CA VAL A 146 20.94 -0.31 -2.18
C VAL A 146 22.10 0.15 -3.08
N SER A 147 22.28 1.46 -3.25
CA SER A 147 23.41 2.00 -4.02
C SER A 147 24.77 1.54 -3.48
N LEU A 148 24.96 1.53 -2.16
CA LEU A 148 26.21 1.05 -1.55
C LEU A 148 26.42 -0.46 -1.75
N LEU A 149 25.34 -1.25 -1.68
CA LEU A 149 25.41 -2.69 -1.91
C LEU A 149 25.70 -3.03 -3.37
N GLU A 150 25.16 -2.25 -4.32
CA GLU A 150 25.48 -2.39 -5.75
C GLU A 150 26.96 -2.17 -6.02
N ASP A 151 27.57 -1.15 -5.41
CA ASP A 151 29.01 -0.90 -5.48
C ASP A 151 29.82 -2.05 -4.88
N GLU A 152 29.41 -2.58 -3.72
CA GLU A 152 30.08 -3.72 -3.09
C GLU A 152 30.01 -4.99 -3.96
N ILE A 153 28.85 -5.29 -4.55
CA ILE A 153 28.67 -6.43 -5.47
C ILE A 153 29.58 -6.27 -6.68
N LYS A 154 29.71 -5.05 -7.22
CA LYS A 154 30.60 -4.76 -8.36
C LYS A 154 32.06 -5.03 -8.00
N LEU A 155 32.50 -4.57 -6.82
CA LEU A 155 33.86 -4.84 -6.31
C LEU A 155 34.12 -6.34 -6.13
N ARG A 156 33.16 -7.08 -5.56
CA ARG A 156 33.31 -8.53 -5.33
C ARG A 156 33.45 -9.28 -6.66
N ARG A 157 32.63 -8.95 -7.66
CA ARG A 157 32.74 -9.54 -9.01
C ARG A 157 34.09 -9.27 -9.66
N GLU A 158 34.61 -8.05 -9.55
CA GLU A 158 35.95 -7.73 -10.09
C GLU A 158 37.05 -8.50 -9.37
N ARG A 159 36.96 -8.62 -8.04
CA ARG A 159 37.90 -9.42 -7.24
C ARG A 159 37.89 -10.89 -7.67
N GLU A 160 36.71 -11.49 -7.86
CA GLU A 160 36.57 -12.88 -8.33
C GLU A 160 37.16 -13.07 -9.73
N ARG A 161 36.94 -12.11 -10.64
CA ARG A 161 37.55 -12.09 -11.97
C ARG A 161 39.07 -12.15 -11.88
N ILE A 162 39.70 -11.28 -11.08
CA ILE A 162 41.16 -11.23 -10.88
C ILE A 162 41.69 -12.54 -10.27
N LEU A 163 41.00 -13.09 -9.27
CA LEU A 163 41.35 -14.37 -8.64
C LEU A 163 41.28 -15.52 -9.64
N SER A 164 40.28 -15.55 -10.53
CA SER A 164 40.16 -16.61 -11.54
C SER A 164 41.33 -16.62 -12.54
N THR A 165 41.81 -15.43 -12.93
CA THR A 165 42.99 -15.29 -13.81
C THR A 165 44.32 -15.63 -13.13
N THR A 166 44.38 -15.56 -11.80
CA THR A 166 45.61 -15.83 -11.03
C THR A 166 45.64 -17.22 -10.39
N SER A 167 44.50 -17.92 -10.29
CA SER A 167 44.39 -19.27 -9.71
C SER A 167 44.76 -20.39 -10.69
N ASP A 168 44.68 -20.13 -12.00
CA ASP A 168 45.08 -21.08 -13.04
C ASP A 168 46.59 -20.95 -13.35
N ARG A 169 47.32 -22.08 -13.31
CA ARG A 169 48.74 -22.20 -13.68
C ARG A 169 49.01 -21.65 -15.09
N SER A 170 48.05 -21.81 -16.01
CA SER A 170 48.04 -21.23 -17.37
C SER A 170 47.94 -19.70 -17.35
N GLY A 171 47.10 -19.13 -16.49
CA GLY A 171 46.96 -17.67 -16.33
C GLY A 171 48.24 -17.02 -15.80
N ILE A 172 48.86 -17.62 -14.77
CA ILE A 172 50.18 -17.19 -14.27
C ILE A 172 51.25 -17.36 -15.36
N VAL A 173 51.27 -18.49 -16.07
CA VAL A 173 52.22 -18.74 -17.16
C VAL A 173 52.05 -17.76 -18.31
N SER A 174 50.82 -17.35 -18.63
CA SER A 174 50.54 -16.35 -19.66
C SER A 174 51.09 -14.98 -19.27
N ILE A 175 50.86 -14.55 -18.02
CA ILE A 175 51.40 -13.28 -17.50
C ILE A 175 52.93 -13.30 -17.51
N ILE A 176 53.55 -14.40 -17.05
CA ILE A 176 55.00 -14.56 -17.06
C ILE A 176 55.56 -14.56 -18.49
N SER A 177 54.90 -15.26 -19.42
CA SER A 177 55.33 -15.33 -20.83
C SER A 177 55.29 -13.96 -21.50
N GLU A 178 54.27 -13.15 -21.21
CA GLU A 178 54.15 -11.80 -21.74
C GLU A 178 55.24 -10.86 -21.19
N ILE A 179 55.59 -10.98 -19.91
CA ILE A 179 56.71 -10.24 -19.30
C ILE A 179 58.04 -10.65 -19.95
N ILE A 180 58.27 -11.96 -20.15
CA ILE A 180 59.49 -12.48 -20.78
C ILE A 180 59.63 -11.94 -22.21
N SER A 181 58.56 -11.93 -23.00
CA SER A 181 58.58 -11.35 -24.35
C SER A 181 58.94 -9.87 -24.34
N LYS A 182 58.32 -9.06 -23.46
CA LYS A 182 58.63 -7.62 -23.34
C LYS A 182 60.08 -7.37 -22.93
N ILE A 183 60.65 -8.21 -22.06
CA ILE A 183 62.05 -8.11 -21.67
C ILE A 183 62.97 -8.47 -22.85
N LYS A 184 62.66 -9.54 -23.59
CA LYS A 184 63.44 -9.94 -24.78
C LYS A 184 63.48 -8.84 -25.83
N GLU A 185 62.31 -8.29 -26.17
CA GLU A 185 62.19 -7.21 -27.15
C GLU A 185 62.99 -5.97 -26.74
N LYS A 186 63.03 -5.67 -25.44
CA LYS A 186 63.82 -4.57 -24.89
C LYS A 186 65.34 -4.84 -24.96
N ILE A 187 65.78 -6.06 -24.70
CA ILE A 187 67.20 -6.45 -24.85
C ILE A 187 67.61 -6.37 -26.32
N GLU A 188 66.77 -6.82 -27.23
CA GLU A 188 67.05 -6.89 -28.66
C GLU A 188 67.14 -5.48 -29.27
N THR A 189 66.27 -4.57 -28.85
CA THR A 189 66.36 -3.14 -29.21
C THR A 189 67.61 -2.48 -28.63
N GLU A 190 67.97 -2.73 -27.37
CA GLU A 190 69.22 -2.22 -26.78
C GLU A 190 70.48 -2.77 -27.50
N HIS A 191 70.50 -4.05 -27.90
CA HIS A 191 71.58 -4.65 -28.67
C HIS A 191 71.71 -4.07 -30.09
N GLN A 192 70.58 -3.78 -30.76
CA GLN A 192 70.60 -3.11 -32.06
C GLN A 192 71.16 -1.69 -31.94
N ILE A 193 70.75 -0.93 -30.91
CA ILE A 193 71.30 0.40 -30.63
C ILE A 193 72.82 0.32 -30.40
N PHE A 194 73.29 -0.66 -29.62
CA PHE A 194 74.72 -0.84 -29.34
C PHE A 194 75.54 -1.17 -30.61
N ASN A 195 75.01 -2.00 -31.51
CA ASN A 195 75.72 -2.38 -32.75
C ASN A 195 75.71 -1.27 -33.80
N ILE A 196 74.66 -0.44 -33.87
CA ILE A 196 74.62 0.73 -34.74
C ILE A 196 75.69 1.76 -34.34
N ASN A 197 75.97 1.92 -33.04
CA ASN A 197 76.96 2.87 -32.52
C ASN A 197 78.42 2.38 -32.60
N LYS A 198 78.68 1.23 -33.24
CA LYS A 198 80.01 0.62 -33.40
C LYS A 198 80.55 0.66 -34.84
N LEU A 199 79.77 1.23 -35.76
CA LEU A 199 80.13 1.59 -37.15
C LEU A 199 80.46 3.10 -37.21
#